data_AF-A0A7Y4TSV5-F1
#
_entry.id   AF-A0A7Y4TSV5-F1
#
_cell.length_a   1.000
_cell.length_b   1.000
_cell.length_c   1.000
_cell.angle_alpha   90.00
_cell.angle_beta   90.00
_cell.angle_gamma   90.00
#
_symmetry.space_group_name_H-M   'P 1'
#
loop_
_entity.id
_entity.type
_entity.pdbx_description
1 polymer ?
#
loop_
_entity_poly.entity_id
_entity_poly.type
_entity_poly.pdbx_seq_one_letter_code
_entity_poly.pdbx_strand_id
1 'polypeptide(L)'
;MAADDWYRNKNWDDTIETEFEARLKRSRGASNKAQYLRIQASYLLDSSDKNNQLVGLRLMNRMITDFPTEEFSVIFGIEQLGDYYFKTGVYDKAEHYFRIVTDHYKNKNSRSGTSATADLKLAETILNSNQSNKLNEAYKLCKDYPLDELTFNNDKFYYAELLAQLCDKMNKNHEAKEYAKIAIEISKITQPQLSRHKTIGLVHATDNQLRTLEQIINE
;
A
#
# COMPACT_ATOMS: atom_id res chain seq x y z
N MET A 1 2.16 1.04 30.37
CA MET A 1 3.57 0.63 30.36
C MET A 1 3.89 0.21 28.94
N ALA A 2 4.71 0.97 28.22
CA ALA A 2 5.11 0.62 26.87
C ALA A 2 5.89 -0.70 26.96
N ALA A 3 5.26 -1.79 26.54
CA ALA A 3 6.01 -3.01 26.27
C ALA A 3 7.06 -2.61 25.23
N ASP A 4 8.34 -2.73 25.59
CA ASP A 4 9.47 -2.40 24.71
C ASP A 4 9.13 -2.74 23.26
N ASP A 5 9.30 -1.79 22.34
CA ASP A 5 9.09 -1.94 20.90
C ASP A 5 10.18 -2.83 20.25
N TRP A 6 10.49 -3.97 20.89
CA TRP A 6 11.57 -4.91 20.54
C TRP A 6 11.41 -5.55 19.16
N TYR A 7 10.25 -5.38 18.53
CA TYR A 7 9.88 -5.89 17.21
C TYR A 7 9.63 -4.76 16.19
N ARG A 8 10.20 -3.56 16.42
CA ARG A 8 10.12 -2.38 15.53
C ARG A 8 11.49 -1.78 15.24
N ASN A 9 12.53 -2.62 15.19
CA ASN A 9 13.89 -2.15 14.95
C ASN A 9 14.03 -1.63 13.52
N LYS A 10 14.65 -0.45 13.35
CA LYS A 10 14.93 0.16 12.03
C LYS A 10 16.29 -0.21 11.47
N ASN A 11 17.14 -0.77 12.32
CA ASN A 11 18.45 -1.33 12.00
C ASN A 11 18.45 -2.81 12.35
N TRP A 12 19.35 -3.58 11.74
CA TRP A 12 19.48 -5.00 12.02
C TRP A 12 20.94 -5.42 12.11
N ASP A 13 21.29 -6.07 13.21
CA ASP A 13 22.59 -6.70 13.46
C ASP A 13 22.38 -8.03 14.22
N ASP A 14 23.47 -8.78 14.41
CA ASP A 14 23.43 -10.08 15.07
C ASP A 14 22.90 -10.03 16.52
N THR A 15 23.10 -8.90 17.21
CA THR A 15 22.62 -8.71 18.58
C THR A 15 21.10 -8.54 18.59
N ILE A 16 20.59 -7.67 17.72
CA ILE A 16 19.16 -7.44 17.52
C ILE A 16 18.48 -8.73 17.07
N GLU A 17 19.06 -9.47 16.13
CA GLU A 17 18.53 -10.73 15.64
C GLU A 17 18.42 -11.76 16.78
N THR A 18 19.49 -11.92 17.55
CA THR A 18 19.51 -12.86 18.69
C THR A 18 18.44 -12.51 19.73
N GLU A 19 18.29 -11.23 20.07
CA GLU A 19 17.27 -10.80 21.02
C GLU A 19 15.85 -10.99 20.46
N PHE A 20 15.64 -10.63 19.20
CA PHE A 20 14.35 -10.77 18.51
C PHE A 20 13.92 -12.23 18.49
N GLU A 21 14.79 -13.16 18.10
CA GLU A 21 14.49 -14.60 18.08
C GLU A 21 14.21 -15.15 19.49
N ALA A 22 14.98 -14.72 20.49
CA ALA A 22 14.77 -15.16 21.87
C ALA A 22 13.42 -14.68 22.43
N ARG A 23 12.98 -13.47 22.07
CA ARG A 23 11.65 -12.95 22.44
C ARG A 23 10.54 -13.61 21.63
N LEU A 24 10.70 -13.74 20.31
CA LEU A 24 9.74 -14.42 19.42
C LEU A 24 9.48 -15.87 19.84
N LYS A 25 10.53 -16.61 20.23
CA LYS A 25 10.39 -17.98 20.73
C LYS A 25 9.52 -18.07 21.97
N ARG A 26 9.62 -17.07 22.88
CA ARG A 26 8.85 -16.97 24.12
C ARG A 26 7.42 -16.44 23.92
N SER A 27 7.15 -15.74 22.83
CA SER A 27 5.82 -15.24 22.49
C SER A 27 4.81 -16.38 22.38
N ARG A 28 3.61 -16.18 22.94
CA ARG A 28 2.54 -17.19 22.97
C ARG A 28 1.69 -17.10 21.70
N GLY A 29 1.40 -18.25 21.10
CA GLY A 29 0.47 -18.37 19.96
C GLY A 29 1.10 -18.01 18.62
N ALA A 30 0.61 -18.67 17.56
CA ALA A 30 1.04 -18.43 16.19
C ALA A 30 0.69 -17.00 15.74
N SER A 31 -0.51 -16.52 16.07
CA SER A 31 -0.97 -15.17 15.74
C SER A 31 -0.03 -14.05 16.19
N ASN A 32 0.43 -14.07 17.46
CA ASN A 32 1.37 -13.06 17.95
C ASN A 32 2.72 -13.16 17.23
N LYS A 33 3.23 -14.37 17.00
CA LYS A 33 4.50 -14.57 16.31
C LYS A 33 4.45 -14.07 14.86
N ALA A 34 3.39 -14.40 14.13
CA ALA A 34 3.16 -13.91 12.79
C ALA A 34 3.08 -12.38 12.75
N GLN A 35 2.36 -11.77 13.71
CA GLN A 35 2.25 -10.32 13.81
C GLN A 35 3.60 -9.66 14.11
N TYR A 36 4.40 -10.19 15.05
CA TYR A 36 5.72 -9.62 15.37
C TYR A 36 6.69 -9.73 14.20
N LEU A 37 6.71 -10.87 13.50
CA LEU A 37 7.50 -11.02 12.28
C LEU A 37 7.09 -10.00 11.21
N ARG A 38 5.79 -9.86 10.95
CA ARG A 38 5.28 -8.90 9.96
C ARG A 38 5.66 -7.46 10.30
N ILE A 39 5.47 -7.05 11.56
CA ILE A 39 5.79 -5.68 12.00
C ILE A 39 7.30 -5.43 11.90
N GLN A 40 8.14 -6.35 12.40
CA GLN A 40 9.59 -6.19 12.31
C GLN A 40 10.05 -6.16 10.85
N ALA A 41 9.50 -7.05 10.01
CA ALA A 41 9.79 -7.08 8.58
C ALA A 41 9.46 -5.75 7.91
N SER A 42 8.28 -5.17 8.17
CA SER A 42 7.87 -3.92 7.52
C SER A 42 8.79 -2.74 7.88
N TYR A 43 9.27 -2.67 9.12
CA TYR A 43 10.23 -1.63 9.52
C TYR A 43 11.57 -1.74 8.79
N LEU A 44 12.01 -2.98 8.52
CA LEU A 44 13.26 -3.22 7.78
C LEU A 44 13.09 -3.01 6.27
N LEU A 45 11.92 -3.33 5.71
CA LEU A 45 11.60 -3.07 4.30
C LEU A 45 11.54 -1.57 3.97
N ASP A 46 11.09 -0.74 4.92
CA ASP A 46 11.08 0.73 4.78
C ASP A 46 12.46 1.38 5.05
N SER A 47 13.49 0.59 5.39
CA SER A 47 14.85 1.09 5.59
C SER A 47 15.49 1.53 4.27
N SER A 48 16.41 2.51 4.31
CA SER A 48 17.24 2.85 3.16
C SER A 48 18.43 1.90 2.96
N ASP A 49 18.74 1.07 3.95
CA ASP A 49 19.80 0.07 3.88
C ASP A 49 19.29 -1.23 3.23
N LYS A 50 19.92 -1.61 2.11
CA LYS A 50 19.59 -2.84 1.37
C LYS A 50 19.77 -4.11 2.20
N ASN A 51 20.72 -4.14 3.13
CA ASN A 51 20.91 -5.31 4.00
C ASN A 51 19.71 -5.49 4.94
N ASN A 52 19.22 -4.39 5.51
CA ASN A 52 17.99 -4.41 6.31
C ASN A 52 16.80 -4.86 5.44
N GLN A 53 16.66 -4.34 4.22
CA GLN A 53 15.60 -4.77 3.31
C GLN A 53 15.63 -6.27 3.01
N LEU A 54 16.83 -6.85 2.78
CA LEU A 54 16.99 -8.29 2.58
C LEU A 54 16.56 -9.11 3.80
N VAL A 55 16.87 -8.64 5.01
CA VAL A 55 16.37 -9.24 6.25
C VAL A 55 14.85 -9.11 6.34
N GLY A 56 14.29 -7.94 6.03
CA GLY A 56 12.85 -7.71 6.00
C GLY A 56 12.12 -8.70 5.10
N LEU A 57 12.66 -8.94 3.89
CA LEU A 57 12.15 -9.95 2.96
C LEU A 57 12.23 -11.37 3.56
N ARG A 58 13.34 -11.73 4.22
CA ARG A 58 13.51 -13.02 4.90
C ARG A 58 12.46 -13.22 6.00
N LEU A 59 12.26 -12.22 6.85
CA LEU A 59 11.28 -12.27 7.94
C LEU A 59 9.85 -12.35 7.41
N MET A 60 9.53 -11.63 6.33
CA MET A 60 8.21 -11.70 5.69
C MET A 60 7.95 -13.08 5.08
N ASN A 61 8.94 -13.64 4.37
CA ASN A 61 8.84 -14.99 3.81
C ASN A 61 8.65 -16.04 4.91
N ARG A 62 9.39 -15.92 6.01
CA ARG A 62 9.23 -16.78 7.18
C ARG A 62 7.85 -16.65 7.80
N MET A 63 7.32 -15.44 7.93
CA MET A 63 5.96 -15.22 8.43
C MET A 63 4.92 -15.96 7.59
N ILE A 64 5.00 -15.84 6.26
CA ILE A 64 4.08 -16.49 5.32
C ILE A 64 4.22 -18.02 5.37
N THR A 65 5.47 -18.52 5.49
CA THR A 65 5.77 -19.96 5.43
C THR A 65 5.50 -20.68 6.75
N ASP A 66 5.90 -20.10 7.87
CA ASP A 66 5.79 -20.71 9.21
C ASP A 66 4.37 -20.58 9.77
N PHE A 67 3.61 -19.56 9.34
CA PHE A 67 2.28 -19.23 9.88
C PHE A 67 1.22 -19.01 8.79
N PRO A 68 1.06 -19.94 7.82
CA PRO A 68 0.19 -19.74 6.66
C PRO A 68 -1.30 -19.60 7.02
N THR A 69 -1.72 -20.10 8.19
CA THR A 69 -3.09 -20.01 8.69
C THR A 69 -3.39 -18.71 9.43
N GLU A 70 -2.38 -17.88 9.74
CA GLU A 70 -2.57 -16.58 10.41
C GLU A 70 -2.97 -15.52 9.38
N GLU A 71 -4.14 -15.74 8.78
CA GLU A 71 -4.67 -15.08 7.58
C GLU A 71 -4.47 -13.55 7.60
N PHE A 72 -4.83 -12.88 8.70
CA PHE A 72 -4.68 -11.43 8.85
C PHE A 72 -3.23 -10.97 8.68
N SER A 73 -2.27 -11.64 9.33
CA SER A 73 -0.86 -11.26 9.23
C SER A 73 -0.30 -11.63 7.85
N VAL A 74 -0.72 -12.76 7.30
CA VAL A 74 -0.28 -13.23 5.99
C VAL A 74 -0.72 -12.27 4.89
N ILE A 75 -2.02 -11.97 4.80
CA ILE A 75 -2.54 -11.13 3.72
C ILE A 75 -2.04 -9.69 3.81
N PHE A 76 -1.94 -9.14 5.03
CA PHE A 76 -1.38 -7.80 5.22
C PHE A 76 0.12 -7.77 4.92
N GLY A 77 0.87 -8.82 5.29
CA GLY A 77 2.29 -8.92 4.93
C GLY A 77 2.51 -9.04 3.42
N ILE A 78 1.64 -9.77 2.72
CA ILE A 78 1.63 -9.86 1.26
C ILE A 78 1.38 -8.48 0.64
N GLU A 79 0.42 -7.71 1.16
CA GLU A 79 0.21 -6.33 0.70
C GLU A 79 1.46 -5.45 0.92
N GLN A 80 2.11 -5.57 2.08
CA GLN A 80 3.34 -4.84 2.38
C GLN A 80 4.51 -5.24 1.45
N LEU A 81 4.56 -6.48 0.96
CA LEU A 81 5.50 -6.88 -0.10
C LEU A 81 5.16 -6.18 -1.43
N GLY A 82 3.87 -6.10 -1.77
CA GLY A 82 3.40 -5.33 -2.91
C GLY A 82 3.88 -3.87 -2.84
N ASP A 83 3.66 -3.22 -1.71
CA ASP A 83 4.09 -1.84 -1.45
C ASP A 83 5.61 -1.68 -1.59
N TYR A 84 6.39 -2.60 -1.00
CA TYR A 84 7.85 -2.58 -1.11
C TYR A 84 8.33 -2.71 -2.56
N TYR A 85 7.80 -3.68 -3.32
CA TYR A 85 8.21 -3.88 -4.70
C TYR A 85 7.75 -2.76 -5.63
N PHE A 86 6.58 -2.16 -5.35
CA PHE A 86 6.11 -0.97 -6.06
C PHE A 86 7.08 0.20 -5.84
N LYS A 87 7.39 0.53 -4.58
CA LYS A 87 8.32 1.62 -4.22
C LYS A 87 9.72 1.43 -4.83
N THR A 88 10.17 0.20 -4.99
CA THR A 88 11.49 -0.14 -5.56
C THR A 88 11.47 -0.31 -7.09
N GLY A 89 10.34 -0.06 -7.74
CA GLY A 89 10.18 -0.11 -9.20
C GLY A 89 10.15 -1.52 -9.80
N VAL A 90 10.00 -2.56 -8.97
CA VAL A 90 9.93 -3.96 -9.41
C VAL A 90 8.46 -4.35 -9.64
N TYR A 91 7.86 -3.74 -10.66
CA TYR A 91 6.42 -3.77 -10.85
C TYR A 91 5.81 -5.16 -11.07
N ASP A 92 6.52 -6.10 -11.72
CA ASP A 92 6.02 -7.46 -11.91
C ASP A 92 5.74 -8.17 -10.58
N LYS A 93 6.61 -7.94 -9.58
CA LYS A 93 6.43 -8.49 -8.23
C LYS A 93 5.34 -7.75 -7.47
N ALA A 94 5.30 -6.42 -7.59
CA ALA A 94 4.23 -5.62 -6.99
C ALA A 94 2.85 -6.08 -7.48
N GLU A 95 2.71 -6.24 -8.80
CA GLU A 95 1.49 -6.74 -9.44
C GLU A 95 1.13 -8.13 -8.91
N HIS A 96 2.09 -9.05 -8.85
CA HIS A 96 1.87 -10.40 -8.30
C HIS A 96 1.29 -10.37 -6.89
N TYR A 97 1.89 -9.60 -5.98
CA TYR A 97 1.42 -9.54 -4.60
C TYR A 97 0.08 -8.81 -4.46
N PHE A 98 -0.14 -7.70 -5.17
CA PHE A 98 -1.43 -7.02 -5.12
C PHE A 98 -2.55 -7.90 -5.69
N ARG A 99 -2.29 -8.69 -6.74
CA ARG A 99 -3.27 -9.66 -7.25
C ARG A 99 -3.73 -10.65 -6.19
N ILE A 100 -2.80 -11.23 -5.42
CA ILE A 100 -3.12 -12.13 -4.31
C ILE A 100 -4.08 -11.45 -3.32
N VAL A 101 -3.84 -10.18 -2.98
CA VAL A 101 -4.69 -9.41 -2.06
C VAL A 101 -6.07 -9.13 -2.67
N THR A 102 -6.13 -8.70 -3.93
CA THR A 102 -7.43 -8.43 -4.59
C THR A 102 -8.27 -9.71 -4.78
N ASP A 103 -7.63 -10.86 -5.03
CA ASP A 103 -8.31 -12.15 -5.12
C ASP A 103 -8.82 -12.59 -3.75
N HIS A 104 -8.07 -12.32 -2.67
CA HIS A 104 -8.54 -12.50 -1.31
C HIS A 104 -9.81 -11.69 -1.02
N TYR A 105 -9.86 -10.41 -1.42
CA TYR A 105 -11.07 -9.58 -1.24
C TYR A 105 -12.29 -10.19 -1.90
N LYS A 106 -12.14 -10.62 -3.16
CA LYS A 106 -13.24 -11.24 -3.93
C LYS A 106 -13.71 -12.53 -3.28
N ASN A 107 -12.77 -13.38 -2.84
CA ASN A 107 -13.09 -14.66 -2.22
C ASN A 107 -13.74 -14.53 -0.84
N LYS A 108 -13.35 -13.53 -0.04
CA LYS A 108 -13.92 -13.27 1.30
C LYS A 108 -15.13 -12.34 1.27
N ASN A 109 -15.41 -11.70 0.13
CA ASN A 109 -16.34 -10.59 0.03
C ASN A 109 -16.10 -9.52 1.12
N SER A 110 -14.82 -9.25 1.40
CA SER A 110 -14.42 -8.33 2.47
C SER A 110 -12.99 -7.82 2.24
N ARG A 111 -12.75 -6.56 2.58
CA ARG A 111 -11.42 -5.92 2.56
C ARG A 111 -10.75 -5.88 3.94
N SER A 112 -11.44 -6.36 4.97
CA SER A 112 -10.96 -6.32 6.35
C SER A 112 -9.61 -7.02 6.51
N GLY A 113 -8.73 -6.41 7.30
CA GLY A 113 -7.41 -6.96 7.59
C GLY A 113 -6.30 -6.58 6.60
N THR A 114 -6.56 -5.61 5.75
CA THR A 114 -5.61 -4.98 4.82
C THR A 114 -5.75 -3.46 4.88
N SER A 115 -5.06 -2.73 4.00
CA SER A 115 -5.34 -1.30 3.83
C SER A 115 -6.66 -0.99 3.12
N ALA A 116 -7.35 -2.00 2.57
CA ALA A 116 -8.53 -1.87 1.70
C ALA A 116 -8.29 -1.11 0.37
N THR A 117 -7.05 -0.83 -0.01
CA THR A 117 -6.71 -0.06 -1.24
C THR A 117 -5.94 -0.87 -2.28
N ALA A 118 -5.72 -2.18 -2.08
CA ALA A 118 -4.94 -3.02 -2.99
C ALA A 118 -5.45 -3.04 -4.45
N ASP A 119 -6.76 -2.86 -4.68
CA ASP A 119 -7.34 -2.72 -6.02
C ASP A 119 -6.77 -1.49 -6.76
N LEU A 120 -6.69 -0.35 -6.05
CA LEU A 120 -6.13 0.90 -6.57
C LEU A 120 -4.62 0.79 -6.76
N LYS A 121 -3.91 0.17 -5.81
CA LYS A 121 -2.46 -0.08 -5.91
C LYS A 121 -2.11 -1.00 -7.09
N LEU A 122 -2.95 -2.00 -7.37
CA LEU A 122 -2.81 -2.85 -8.55
C LEU A 122 -2.98 -2.05 -9.84
N ALA A 123 -4.00 -1.20 -9.91
CA ALA A 123 -4.24 -0.32 -11.06
C ALA A 123 -3.10 0.68 -11.27
N GLU A 124 -2.58 1.28 -10.20
CA GLU A 124 -1.42 2.17 -10.23
C GLU A 124 -0.14 1.42 -10.68
N THR A 125 0.04 0.17 -10.24
CA THR A 125 1.15 -0.68 -10.68
C THR A 125 1.10 -0.91 -12.19
N ILE A 126 -0.09 -1.21 -12.74
CA ILE A 126 -0.29 -1.40 -14.19
C ILE A 126 0.00 -0.11 -14.96
N LEU A 127 -0.45 1.03 -14.43
CA LEU A 127 -0.19 2.34 -15.02
C LEU A 127 1.32 2.66 -15.07
N ASN A 128 2.01 2.54 -13.93
CA ASN A 128 3.43 2.90 -13.80
C ASN A 128 4.38 1.92 -14.49
N SER A 129 3.96 0.68 -14.70
CA SER A 129 4.70 -0.30 -15.50
C SER A 129 4.46 -0.18 -17.02
N ASN A 130 3.66 0.80 -17.46
CA ASN A 130 3.31 1.05 -18.87
C ASN A 130 2.76 -0.18 -19.60
N GLN A 131 2.00 -1.03 -18.90
CA GLN A 131 1.38 -2.21 -19.50
C GLN A 131 0.12 -1.81 -20.28
N SER A 132 0.30 -1.25 -21.47
CA SER A 132 -0.79 -0.68 -22.29
C SER A 132 -1.95 -1.66 -22.54
N ASN A 133 -1.66 -2.95 -22.66
CA ASN A 133 -2.65 -4.00 -22.84
C ASN A 133 -3.54 -4.25 -21.60
N LYS A 134 -3.13 -3.79 -20.41
CA LYS A 134 -3.88 -3.94 -19.16
C LYS A 134 -4.52 -2.63 -18.67
N LEU A 135 -4.42 -1.52 -19.40
CA LEU A 135 -5.02 -0.25 -18.95
C LEU A 135 -6.55 -0.33 -18.77
N ASN A 136 -7.25 -1.09 -19.60
CA ASN A 136 -8.68 -1.34 -19.41
C ASN A 136 -8.98 -2.10 -18.10
N GLU A 137 -8.09 -3.04 -17.71
CA GLU A 137 -8.20 -3.74 -16.44
C GLU A 137 -7.98 -2.77 -15.27
N ALA A 138 -6.92 -1.97 -15.32
CA ALA A 138 -6.62 -0.96 -14.30
C ALA A 138 -7.76 0.05 -14.12
N TYR A 139 -8.29 0.58 -15.22
CA TYR A 139 -9.47 1.45 -15.19
C TYR A 139 -10.67 0.76 -14.54
N LYS A 140 -10.93 -0.51 -14.88
CA LYS A 140 -12.02 -1.27 -14.28
C LYS A 140 -11.82 -1.49 -12.78
N LEU A 141 -10.62 -1.84 -12.33
CA LEU A 141 -10.29 -1.98 -10.90
C LEU A 141 -10.62 -0.70 -10.11
N CYS A 142 -10.31 0.47 -10.67
CA CYS A 142 -10.70 1.75 -10.07
C CYS A 142 -12.20 1.99 -10.12
N LYS A 143 -12.87 1.72 -11.25
CA LYS A 143 -14.32 1.97 -11.38
C LYS A 143 -15.19 1.04 -10.53
N ASP A 144 -14.74 -0.19 -10.31
CA ASP A 144 -15.41 -1.18 -9.47
C ASP A 144 -15.07 -1.00 -7.97
N TYR A 145 -14.19 -0.05 -7.64
CA TYR A 145 -13.84 0.24 -6.24
C TYR A 145 -15.04 0.79 -5.47
N PRO A 146 -15.35 0.26 -4.27
CA PRO A 146 -16.45 0.73 -3.43
C PRO A 146 -16.19 2.16 -2.92
N LEU A 147 -16.93 3.14 -3.44
CA LEU A 147 -16.71 4.55 -3.10
C LEU A 147 -17.01 4.89 -1.63
N ASP A 148 -17.80 4.06 -0.94
CA ASP A 148 -18.06 4.15 0.50
C ASP A 148 -16.82 3.80 1.34
N GLU A 149 -15.85 3.06 0.80
CA GLU A 149 -14.56 2.82 1.44
C GLU A 149 -13.60 4.02 1.31
N LEU A 150 -13.85 4.98 0.40
CA LEU A 150 -13.07 6.22 0.26
C LEU A 150 -13.42 7.22 1.36
N THR A 151 -13.07 6.88 2.60
CA THR A 151 -13.44 7.66 3.78
C THR A 151 -12.65 8.96 3.88
N PHE A 152 -11.33 8.91 3.69
CA PHE A 152 -10.44 10.03 3.93
C PHE A 152 -10.08 10.81 2.65
N ASN A 153 -9.81 12.11 2.77
CA ASN A 153 -9.51 12.95 1.60
C ASN A 153 -8.21 12.53 0.88
N ASN A 154 -7.22 11.96 1.58
CA ASN A 154 -6.03 11.40 0.92
C ASN A 154 -6.38 10.21 0.02
N ASP A 155 -7.32 9.34 0.44
CA ASP A 155 -7.77 8.20 -0.36
C ASP A 155 -8.60 8.67 -1.56
N LYS A 156 -9.46 9.68 -1.35
CA LYS A 156 -10.23 10.32 -2.44
C LYS A 156 -9.32 11.02 -3.44
N PHE A 157 -8.28 11.70 -2.97
CA PHE A 157 -7.26 12.30 -3.82
C PHE A 157 -6.56 11.23 -4.66
N TYR A 158 -6.05 10.19 -4.01
CA TYR A 158 -5.37 9.07 -4.66
C TYR A 158 -6.24 8.41 -5.73
N TYR A 159 -7.52 8.15 -5.42
CA TYR A 159 -8.50 7.64 -6.37
C TYR A 159 -8.69 8.55 -7.59
N ALA A 160 -8.94 9.84 -7.36
CA ALA A 160 -9.20 10.80 -8.42
C ALA A 160 -7.95 11.03 -9.30
N GLU A 161 -6.77 11.13 -8.69
CA GLU A 161 -5.50 11.26 -9.40
C GLU A 161 -5.26 10.05 -10.32
N LEU A 162 -5.40 8.84 -9.78
CA LEU A 162 -5.16 7.60 -10.53
C LEU A 162 -6.11 7.48 -11.72
N LEU A 163 -7.40 7.81 -11.54
CA LEU A 163 -8.36 7.81 -12.63
C LEU A 163 -8.09 8.90 -13.67
N ALA A 164 -7.64 10.08 -13.26
CA ALA A 164 -7.25 11.13 -14.19
C ALA A 164 -6.13 10.63 -15.12
N GLN A 165 -5.07 10.07 -14.55
CA GLN A 165 -3.91 9.57 -15.31
C GLN A 165 -4.26 8.35 -16.17
N LEU A 166 -5.08 7.42 -15.67
CA LEU A 166 -5.55 6.28 -16.47
C LEU A 166 -6.40 6.73 -17.66
N CYS A 167 -7.36 7.62 -17.42
CA CYS A 167 -8.21 8.15 -18.49
C CYS A 167 -7.39 8.89 -19.54
N ASP A 168 -6.42 9.70 -19.11
CA ASP A 168 -5.49 10.40 -20.00
C ASP A 168 -4.72 9.41 -20.90
N LYS A 169 -4.07 8.40 -20.29
CA LYS A 169 -3.37 7.34 -21.05
C LYS A 169 -4.26 6.54 -21.99
N MET A 170 -5.56 6.51 -21.74
CA MET A 170 -6.56 5.83 -22.57
C MET A 170 -7.24 6.75 -23.59
N ASN A 171 -6.82 8.02 -23.70
CA ASN A 171 -7.45 9.05 -24.54
C ASN A 171 -8.93 9.32 -24.20
N LYS A 172 -9.30 9.17 -22.92
CA LYS A 172 -10.63 9.50 -22.39
C LYS A 172 -10.62 10.94 -21.84
N ASN A 173 -10.30 11.89 -22.70
CA ASN A 173 -9.93 13.26 -22.31
C ASN A 173 -10.97 13.95 -21.42
N HIS A 174 -12.26 13.79 -21.72
CA HIS A 174 -13.32 14.39 -20.89
C HIS A 174 -13.31 13.84 -19.45
N GLU A 175 -13.25 12.51 -19.29
CA GLU A 175 -13.17 11.89 -17.96
C GLU A 175 -11.86 12.24 -17.24
N ALA A 176 -10.74 12.26 -17.98
CA ALA A 176 -9.44 12.62 -17.44
C ALA A 176 -9.47 14.02 -16.79
N LYS A 177 -10.04 15.00 -17.50
CA LYS A 177 -10.21 16.38 -17.00
C LYS A 177 -11.09 16.47 -15.78
N GLU A 178 -12.21 15.75 -15.76
CA GLU A 178 -13.12 15.78 -14.61
C GLU A 178 -12.46 15.24 -13.35
N TYR A 179 -11.77 14.09 -13.45
CA TYR A 179 -11.03 13.53 -12.33
C TYR A 179 -9.84 14.40 -11.91
N ALA A 180 -9.14 15.02 -12.86
CA ALA A 180 -8.03 15.92 -12.55
C ALA A 180 -8.48 17.15 -11.75
N LYS A 181 -9.61 17.77 -12.13
CA LYS A 181 -10.21 18.88 -11.37
C LYS A 181 -10.59 18.44 -9.95
N ILE A 182 -11.21 17.27 -9.81
CA ILE A 182 -11.58 16.71 -8.50
C ILE A 182 -10.35 16.53 -7.61
N ALA A 183 -9.28 15.92 -8.14
CA ALA A 183 -8.03 15.73 -7.40
C ALA A 183 -7.41 17.07 -6.96
N ILE A 184 -7.37 18.07 -7.85
CA ILE A 184 -6.86 19.41 -7.51
C ILE A 184 -7.71 20.07 -6.42
N GLU A 185 -9.04 20.02 -6.49
CA GLU A 185 -9.89 20.61 -5.45
C GLU A 185 -9.69 19.92 -4.09
N ILE A 186 -9.57 18.59 -4.08
CA ILE A 186 -9.30 17.84 -2.85
C ILE A 186 -7.92 18.19 -2.27
N SER A 187 -6.91 18.41 -3.11
CA SER A 187 -5.55 18.77 -2.68
C SER A 187 -5.47 20.11 -1.93
N LYS A 188 -6.44 21.01 -2.13
CA LYS A 188 -6.52 22.31 -1.45
C LYS A 188 -7.03 22.19 -0.01
N ILE A 189 -7.53 21.02 0.39
CA ILE A 189 -8.04 20.78 1.75
C ILE A 189 -6.85 20.62 2.70
N THR A 190 -6.58 21.67 3.49
CA THR A 190 -5.46 21.71 4.45
C THR A 190 -5.88 21.41 5.89
N GLN A 191 -7.17 21.25 6.14
CA GLN A 191 -7.70 20.99 7.47
C GLN A 191 -7.80 19.47 7.73
N PRO A 192 -7.35 18.98 8.90
CA PRO A 192 -7.49 17.57 9.24
C PRO A 192 -8.96 17.16 9.29
N GLN A 193 -9.29 16.01 8.72
CA GLN A 193 -10.67 15.51 8.70
C GLN A 193 -11.16 15.11 10.10
N LEU A 194 -10.23 14.75 10.99
CA LEU A 194 -10.50 14.40 12.38
C LEU A 194 -9.79 15.37 13.33
N SER A 195 -10.56 16.15 14.09
CA SER A 195 -10.04 17.20 14.99
C SER A 195 -9.04 16.71 16.04
N ARG A 196 -9.19 15.45 16.50
CA ARG A 196 -8.29 14.81 17.47
C ARG A 196 -7.08 14.12 16.84
N HIS A 197 -7.06 13.96 15.52
CA HIS A 197 -5.98 13.29 14.78
C HIS A 197 -5.50 14.19 13.64
N LYS A 198 -4.61 15.12 13.99
CA LYS A 198 -4.20 16.26 13.15
C LYS A 198 -3.53 15.90 11.82
N THR A 199 -3.22 14.63 11.56
CA THR A 199 -2.60 14.16 10.32
C THR A 199 -3.53 13.30 9.46
N ILE A 200 -4.66 12.85 10.01
CA ILE A 200 -5.53 11.90 9.30
C ILE A 200 -6.38 12.64 8.27
N GLY A 201 -6.37 12.12 7.04
CA GLY A 201 -7.10 12.67 5.91
C GLY A 201 -6.49 13.94 5.31
N LEU A 202 -5.26 14.32 5.69
CA LEU A 202 -4.55 15.39 5.00
C LEU A 202 -3.99 14.88 3.66
N VAL A 203 -4.14 15.70 2.64
CA VAL A 203 -3.59 15.43 1.31
C VAL A 203 -2.19 16.04 1.25
N HIS A 204 -1.20 15.23 0.90
CA HIS A 204 0.18 15.66 0.70
C HIS A 204 0.57 15.50 -0.77
N ALA A 205 -0.18 16.19 -1.65
CA ALA A 205 0.11 16.19 -3.08
C ALA A 205 1.48 16.84 -3.34
N THR A 206 2.31 16.18 -4.13
CA THR A 206 3.60 16.74 -4.56
C THR A 206 3.40 17.72 -5.71
N ASP A 207 4.32 18.67 -5.87
CA ASP A 207 4.33 19.59 -7.01
C ASP A 207 4.26 18.87 -8.36
N ASN A 208 4.90 17.70 -8.47
CA ASN A 208 4.88 16.91 -9.69
C ASN A 208 3.48 16.36 -9.99
N GLN A 209 2.77 15.84 -8.98
CA GLN A 209 1.39 15.36 -9.15
C GLN A 209 0.46 16.50 -9.58
N LEU A 210 0.58 17.67 -8.94
CA LEU A 210 -0.23 18.84 -9.29
C LEU A 210 0.03 19.30 -10.73
N ARG A 211 1.30 19.38 -11.15
CA ARG A 211 1.64 19.74 -12.54
C ARG A 211 1.07 18.74 -13.55
N THR A 212 1.15 17.44 -13.27
CA THR A 212 0.56 16.41 -14.15
C THR A 212 -0.96 16.60 -14.28
N LEU A 213 -1.65 16.86 -13.17
CA LEU A 213 -3.10 17.10 -13.19
C LEU A 213 -3.46 18.38 -13.95
N GLU A 214 -2.68 19.45 -13.78
CA GLU A 214 -2.85 20.69 -14.54
C GLU A 214 -2.62 20.50 -16.05
N GLN A 215 -1.66 19.66 -16.44
CA GLN A 215 -1.45 19.30 -17.84
C GLN A 215 -2.68 18.60 -18.42
N ILE A 216 -3.20 17.58 -17.73
CA ILE A 216 -4.42 16.85 -18.15
C ILE A 216 -5.61 17.80 -18.34
N ILE A 217 -5.75 18.84 -17.50
CA ILE A 217 -6.83 19.83 -17.64
C ILE A 217 -6.69 20.66 -18.92
N ASN A 218 -5.46 21.01 -19.28
CA ASN A 218 -5.14 21.97 -20.34
C ASN A 218 -5.00 21.34 -21.75
N GLU A 219 -4.85 20.02 -21.86
CA GLU A 219 -4.80 19.28 -23.14
C GLU A 219 -6.17 19.13 -23.82
#